data_AF-A0A920CEF0-F1
#
_entry.id   AF-A0A920CEF0-F1
#
_cell.length_a   1.000
_cell.length_b   1.000
_cell.length_c   1.000
_cell.angle_alpha   90.00
_cell.angle_beta   90.00
_cell.angle_gamma   90.00
#
_symmetry.space_group_name_H-M   'P 1'
#
loop_
_entity.id
_entity.type
_entity.pdbx_description
1 polymer ?
#
loop_
_entity_poly.entity_id
_entity_poly.type
_entity_poly.pdbx_seq_one_letter_code
_entity_poly.pdbx_strand_id
1 'polypeptide(L)'
;MSKPPVMWNAFPLHPRNKDGGNRPPTSAELEIGAFALRTVVDLFPGVKIISVGQKAEKVCKKIGVRTAGHLIHPSFHAKEFREQFETYFSN
;
A
#
# COMPACT_ATOMS: atom_id res chain seq x y z
N MET A 1 -6.45 -6.79 -23.63
CA MET A 1 -6.90 -6.67 -22.23
C MET A 1 -5.83 -5.91 -21.45
N SER A 2 -6.19 -4.84 -20.74
CA SER A 2 -5.26 -4.16 -19.82
C SER A 2 -4.87 -5.14 -18.71
N LYS A 3 -3.60 -5.13 -18.30
CA LYS A 3 -3.15 -5.95 -17.17
C LYS A 3 -3.79 -5.40 -15.88
N PRO A 4 -4.38 -6.24 -15.01
CA PRO A 4 -4.99 -5.75 -13.79
C PRO A 4 -3.93 -5.17 -12.83
N PRO A 5 -4.30 -4.21 -11.96
CA PRO A 5 -3.39 -3.72 -10.94
C PRO A 5 -3.04 -4.83 -9.94
N VAL A 6 -1.79 -4.81 -9.45
CA VAL A 6 -1.35 -5.66 -8.33
C VAL A 6 -1.49 -4.85 -7.05
N MET A 7 -2.18 -5.40 -6.06
CA MET A 7 -2.33 -4.79 -4.74
C MET A 7 -1.49 -5.54 -3.71
N TRP A 8 -0.82 -4.80 -2.83
CA TRP A 8 -0.01 -5.36 -1.75
C TRP A 8 -0.06 -4.47 -0.52
N ASN A 9 -0.04 -5.07 0.67
CA ASN A 9 -0.01 -4.34 1.93
C ASN A 9 1.43 -4.03 2.35
N ALA A 10 1.69 -2.81 2.83
CA ALA A 10 3.02 -2.45 3.37
C ALA A 10 3.45 -3.35 4.54
N PHE A 11 2.49 -3.94 5.26
CA PHE A 11 2.70 -5.09 6.13
C PHE A 11 1.76 -6.22 5.67
N PRO A 12 2.28 -7.38 5.25
CA PRO A 12 1.48 -8.42 4.59
C PRO A 12 0.62 -9.26 5.54
N LEU A 13 0.73 -9.05 6.86
CA LEU A 13 -0.04 -9.79 7.87
C LEU A 13 -1.15 -8.91 8.47
N HIS A 14 -2.09 -9.54 9.16
CA HIS A 14 -3.20 -8.87 9.85
C HIS A 14 -2.99 -8.90 11.37
N PRO A 15 -2.41 -7.84 11.96
CA PRO A 15 -2.24 -7.80 13.39
C PRO A 15 -3.59 -7.70 14.11
N ARG A 16 -3.73 -8.43 15.21
CA ARG A 16 -4.94 -8.45 16.03
C ARG A 16 -4.72 -7.87 17.42
N ASN A 17 -5.79 -7.31 17.97
CA ASN A 17 -5.94 -6.96 19.37
C ASN A 17 -6.25 -8.21 20.21
N LYS A 18 -6.15 -8.08 21.54
CA LYS A 18 -6.43 -9.17 22.47
C LYS A 18 -7.90 -9.61 22.46
N ASP A 19 -8.81 -8.69 22.12
CA ASP A 19 -10.24 -8.92 21.97
C ASP A 19 -10.62 -9.56 20.62
N GLY A 20 -9.64 -9.84 19.75
CA GLY A 20 -9.85 -10.44 18.44
C GLY A 20 -10.11 -9.44 17.31
N GLY A 21 -10.19 -8.13 17.60
CA GLY A 21 -10.33 -7.10 16.59
C GLY A 21 -9.07 -6.90 15.74
N ASN A 22 -9.22 -6.39 14.52
CA ASN A 22 -8.08 -5.98 13.70
C ASN A 22 -7.49 -4.67 14.25
N ARG A 23 -6.17 -4.56 14.21
CA ARG A 23 -5.47 -3.30 14.52
C ARG A 23 -4.53 -2.88 13.39
N PRO A 24 -4.18 -1.60 13.31
CA PRO A 24 -3.09 -1.17 12.45
C PRO A 24 -1.76 -1.83 12.84
N PRO A 25 -0.84 -2.04 11.88
CA PRO A 25 0.51 -2.46 12.20
C PRO A 25 1.25 -1.38 12.99
N THR A 26 2.09 -1.82 13.90
CA THR A 26 3.08 -0.98 14.62
C THR A 26 4.23 -0.61 13.69
N SER A 27 5.03 0.38 14.11
CA SER A 27 6.24 0.74 13.35
C SER A 27 7.20 -0.45 13.20
N ALA A 28 7.42 -1.23 14.26
CA ALA A 28 8.29 -2.41 14.20
C ALA A 28 7.78 -3.50 13.23
N GLU A 29 6.46 -3.71 13.17
CA GLU A 29 5.87 -4.63 12.18
C GLU A 29 6.02 -4.10 10.74
N LEU A 30 5.87 -2.78 10.53
CA LEU A 30 6.13 -2.16 9.23
C LEU A 30 7.60 -2.31 8.79
N GLU A 31 8.56 -2.25 9.72
CA GLU A 31 9.97 -2.52 9.41
C GLU A 31 10.19 -3.93 8.88
N ILE A 32 9.55 -4.92 9.50
CA ILE A 32 9.61 -6.32 9.05
C ILE A 32 8.94 -6.43 7.66
N GLY A 33 7.79 -5.78 7.47
CA GLY A 33 7.07 -5.74 6.20
C GLY A 33 7.85 -5.07 5.07
N ALA A 34 8.73 -4.12 5.38
CA ALA A 34 9.50 -3.37 4.39
C ALA A 34 10.40 -4.26 3.51
N PHE A 35 11.00 -5.30 4.08
CA PHE A 35 11.81 -6.28 3.34
C PHE A 35 10.94 -7.10 2.35
N ALA A 36 9.78 -7.56 2.81
CA ALA A 36 8.83 -8.28 1.96
C ALA A 36 8.30 -7.37 0.83
N LEU A 37 7.96 -6.11 1.15
CA LEU A 37 7.51 -5.13 0.17
C LEU A 37 8.58 -4.86 -0.90
N ARG A 38 9.86 -4.73 -0.52
CA ARG A 38 10.96 -4.59 -1.49
C ARG A 38 10.96 -5.76 -2.47
N THR A 39 10.92 -6.98 -1.94
CA THR A 39 10.94 -8.20 -2.77
C THR A 39 9.78 -8.19 -3.77
N VAL A 40 8.59 -7.79 -3.33
CA VAL A 40 7.42 -7.67 -4.22
C VAL A 40 7.63 -6.61 -5.29
N VAL A 41 8.18 -5.44 -4.96
CA VAL A 41 8.49 -4.41 -5.96
C VAL A 41 9.47 -4.92 -7.02
N ASP A 42 10.49 -5.67 -6.60
CA ASP A 42 11.51 -6.22 -7.51
C ASP A 42 10.93 -7.27 -8.49
N LEU A 43 9.83 -7.94 -8.14
CA LEU A 43 9.11 -8.86 -9.03
C LEU A 43 8.37 -8.15 -10.18
N PHE A 44 8.13 -6.85 -10.08
CA PHE A 44 7.36 -6.07 -11.05
C PHE A 44 8.18 -4.89 -11.59
N PRO A 45 9.28 -5.14 -12.34
CA PRO A 45 10.11 -4.06 -12.86
C PRO A 45 9.30 -3.15 -13.81
N GLY A 46 9.47 -1.84 -13.65
CA GLY A 46 8.87 -0.83 -14.53
C GLY A 46 7.39 -0.52 -14.29
N VAL A 47 6.75 -1.11 -13.27
CA VAL A 47 5.36 -0.75 -12.92
C VAL A 47 5.28 0.58 -12.18
N LYS A 48 4.21 1.33 -12.41
CA LYS A 48 3.89 2.51 -11.61
C LYS A 48 3.44 2.05 -10.22
N ILE A 49 4.10 2.57 -9.19
CA ILE A 49 3.76 2.26 -7.80
C ILE A 49 2.91 3.38 -7.24
N ILE A 50 1.69 3.06 -6.83
CA ILE A 50 0.77 4.01 -6.19
C ILE A 50 0.61 3.59 -4.72
N SER A 51 0.87 4.52 -3.80
CA SER A 51 0.68 4.25 -2.36
C SER A 51 -0.76 4.48 -1.93
N VAL A 52 -1.26 3.69 -0.99
CA VAL A 52 -2.60 3.85 -0.40
C VAL A 52 -2.48 4.08 1.10
N GLY A 53 -2.79 5.31 1.54
CA GLY A 53 -2.68 5.76 2.92
C GLY A 53 -1.25 6.09 3.36
N GLN A 54 -1.15 6.95 4.38
CA GLN A 54 0.11 7.53 4.83
C GLN A 54 1.16 6.49 5.27
N LYS A 55 0.72 5.34 5.82
CA LYS A 55 1.65 4.28 6.25
C LYS A 55 2.37 3.67 5.05
N ALA A 56 1.66 3.37 3.96
CA ALA A 56 2.25 2.80 2.77
C ALA A 56 3.25 3.75 2.11
N GLU A 57 2.89 5.04 2.01
CA GLU A 57 3.77 6.08 1.48
C GLU A 57 5.08 6.19 2.29
N LYS A 58 4.99 6.21 3.62
CA LYS A 58 6.15 6.25 4.52
C LYS A 58 7.06 5.04 4.35
N VAL A 59 6.49 3.83 4.25
CA VAL A 59 7.29 2.61 4.04
C VAL A 59 7.97 2.68 2.68
N CYS A 60 7.27 3.00 1.59
CA CYS A 60 7.86 3.17 0.26
C CYS A 60 9.03 4.16 0.29
N LYS A 61 8.85 5.34 0.88
CA LYS A 61 9.91 6.34 1.04
C LYS A 61 11.11 5.80 1.81
N LYS A 62 10.86 5.09 2.92
CA LYS A 62 11.91 4.48 3.75
C LYS A 62 12.74 3.47 2.97
N ILE A 63 12.11 2.65 2.14
CA ILE A 63 12.78 1.72 1.25
C ILE A 63 13.17 2.37 -0.09
N GLY A 64 13.27 3.69 -0.22
CA GLY A 64 13.71 4.33 -1.48
C GLY A 64 12.88 3.97 -2.72
N VAL A 65 11.64 3.51 -2.55
CA VAL A 65 10.69 3.26 -3.65
C VAL A 65 9.99 4.56 -3.95
N ARG A 66 10.20 5.07 -5.18
CA ARG A 66 9.48 6.25 -5.66
C ARG A 66 8.06 5.86 -6.04
N THR A 67 7.09 6.50 -5.40
CA THR A 67 5.68 6.39 -5.78
C THR A 67 5.38 7.36 -6.93
N ALA A 68 4.57 6.92 -7.88
CA ALA A 68 4.02 7.75 -8.95
C ALA A 68 2.76 8.51 -8.50
N GLY A 69 2.18 8.14 -7.36
CA GLY A 69 0.99 8.76 -6.79
C GLY A 69 0.67 8.28 -5.38
N HIS A 70 -0.30 8.94 -4.78
CA HIS A 70 -0.82 8.64 -3.45
C HIS A 70 -2.34 8.67 -3.49
N LEU A 71 -2.96 7.66 -2.86
CA LEU A 71 -4.40 7.57 -2.62
C LEU A 71 -4.67 7.64 -1.13
N ILE A 72 -5.76 8.31 -0.74
CA ILE A 72 -6.24 8.30 0.64
C ILE A 72 -6.71 6.90 1.04
N HIS A 73 -6.55 6.51 2.30
CA HIS A 73 -7.00 5.19 2.75
C HIS A 73 -8.55 5.12 2.79
N PRO A 74 -9.19 4.07 2.25
CA PRO A 74 -10.64 4.05 2.06
C PRO A 74 -11.45 3.91 3.36
N SER A 75 -10.85 3.50 4.49
CA SER A 75 -11.58 3.22 5.75
C SER A 75 -12.60 4.28 6.17
N PHE A 76 -12.28 5.56 5.97
CA PHE A 76 -13.19 6.68 6.26
C PHE A 76 -13.41 7.60 5.05
N HIS A 77 -12.77 7.30 3.91
CA HIS A 77 -12.71 8.17 2.74
C HIS A 77 -13.00 7.41 1.44
N ALA A 78 -13.92 6.44 1.47
CA ALA A 78 -14.18 5.54 0.34
C ALA A 78 -14.57 6.27 -0.95
N LYS A 79 -15.33 7.38 -0.87
CA LYS A 79 -15.70 8.20 -2.03
C LYS A 79 -14.47 8.85 -2.67
N GLU A 80 -13.68 9.55 -1.87
CA GLU A 80 -12.47 10.25 -2.32
C GLU A 80 -11.42 9.26 -2.84
N PHE A 81 -11.26 8.10 -2.20
CA PHE A 81 -10.41 7.02 -2.70
C PHE A 81 -10.81 6.60 -4.12
N ARG A 82 -12.12 6.43 -4.38
CA ARG A 82 -12.62 6.01 -5.70
C ARG A 82 -12.30 7.07 -6.77
N GLU A 83 -12.57 8.33 -6.48
CA GLU A 83 -12.28 9.46 -7.38
C GLU A 83 -10.78 9.54 -7.71
N GLN A 84 -9.92 9.38 -6.71
CA GLN A 84 -8.48 9.35 -6.91
C GLN A 84 -8.03 8.09 -7.68
N PHE A 85 -8.61 6.92 -7.38
CA PHE A 85 -8.28 5.66 -8.05
C PHE A 85 -8.55 5.75 -9.56
N GLU A 86 -9.68 6.32 -9.96
CA GLU A 86 -10.04 6.53 -11.37
C GLU A 86 -9.01 7.38 -12.10
N THR A 87 -8.37 8.34 -11.43
CA THR A 87 -7.30 9.19 -12.01
C THR A 87 -6.06 8.38 -12.43
N TYR A 88 -5.77 7.25 -11.77
CA TYR A 88 -4.57 6.45 -12.05
C TYR A 88 -4.84 5.18 -12.85
N PHE A 89 -6.05 4.63 -12.78
CA PHE A 89 -6.36 3.28 -13.26
C PHE A 89 -7.49 3.20 -14.29
N SER A 90 -8.20 4.30 -14.58
CA SER A 90 -9.19 4.33 -15.66
C SER A 90 -8.53 4.67 -17.00
N ASN A 91 -8.32 3.67 -17.83
CA ASN A 91 -8.14 3.76 -19.29
C ASN A 91 -9.14 2.84 -19.97
#